data_AF-A0A916TFH1-F1
#
_entry.id   AF-A0A916TFH1-F1
#
_cell.length_a   1.000
_cell.length_b   1.000
_cell.length_c   1.000
_cell.angle_alpha   90.00
_cell.angle_beta   90.00
_cell.angle_gamma   90.00
#
_symmetry.space_group_name_H-M   'P 1'
#
loop_
_entity.id
_entity.type
_entity.pdbx_description
1 polymer ?
#
loop_
_entity_poly.entity_id
_entity_poly.type
_entity_poly.pdbx_seq_one_letter_code
_entity_poly.pdbx_strand_id
1 'polypeptide(L)'
;MIIHVITEAATLEEPETEPESEDAEPVAVEPDSAEGSEPEPKTKLATEPTTKRAYSPRHSGVGFMDGYGVISGDYVRELAKRAGAVIRPINPNGKPLRPHLPSDPYRPSTAMNLFIRIRDGYCTVPGCDKPAFAGDLDHVHEYDHDNPAAGGQTTAAGLATKCRMHHQMKTDGVFLDDQYIDENGKARQVFYTQNGTTIHGYAESGDDLFPTLRDITFTDPQPPKHPPPQPNTPSPTRRRPRLADTHARRRQERERNRKALGGEHADQARLGAEGPPPF
;
A
#
# COMPACT_ATOMS: atom_id res chain seq x y z
N MET A 1 -17.33 14.22 -11.21
CA MET A 1 -16.77 13.29 -10.20
C MET A 1 -15.67 12.51 -10.88
N ILE A 2 -14.48 12.38 -10.26
CA ILE A 2 -13.36 11.59 -10.80
C ILE A 2 -13.35 10.27 -10.03
N ILE A 3 -13.25 9.14 -10.74
CA ILE A 3 -13.07 7.80 -10.16
C ILE A 3 -11.70 7.30 -10.60
N HIS A 4 -10.91 6.79 -9.64
CA HIS A 4 -9.62 6.18 -9.92
C HIS A 4 -9.77 4.67 -10.04
N VAL A 5 -9.27 4.12 -11.14
CA VAL A 5 -9.15 2.68 -11.35
C VAL A 5 -7.68 2.37 -11.53
N ILE A 6 -7.17 1.47 -10.71
CA ILE A 6 -5.79 1.02 -10.68
C ILE A 6 -5.76 -0.38 -11.28
N THR A 7 -4.81 -0.64 -12.16
CA THR A 7 -4.62 -1.95 -12.78
C THR A 7 -3.20 -2.07 -13.30
N GLU A 8 -2.74 -3.31 -13.50
CA GLU A 8 -1.50 -3.56 -14.25
C GLU A 8 -1.75 -3.42 -15.75
N ALA A 9 -0.74 -2.97 -16.51
CA ALA A 9 -0.88 -2.71 -17.94
C ALA A 9 -1.36 -3.95 -18.71
N ALA A 10 -0.86 -5.13 -18.37
CA ALA A 10 -1.27 -6.41 -18.96
C ALA A 10 -2.77 -6.73 -18.78
N THR A 11 -3.44 -6.14 -17.79
CA THR A 11 -4.90 -6.34 -17.61
C THR A 11 -5.71 -5.61 -18.67
N LEU A 12 -5.15 -4.57 -19.30
CA LEU A 12 -5.81 -3.83 -20.38
C LEU A 12 -5.75 -4.58 -21.72
N GLU A 13 -4.84 -5.53 -21.85
CA GLU A 13 -4.75 -6.40 -23.02
C GLU A 13 -5.93 -7.39 -23.04
N GLU A 14 -6.43 -7.71 -24.24
CA GLU A 14 -7.45 -8.75 -24.35
C GLU A 14 -6.80 -10.10 -24.03
N PRO A 15 -7.47 -10.97 -23.25
CA PRO A 15 -6.89 -12.25 -22.88
C PRO A 15 -6.58 -13.05 -24.14
N GLU A 16 -5.39 -13.66 -24.21
CA GLU A 16 -5.10 -14.68 -25.21
C GLU A 16 -6.15 -15.78 -25.06
N THR A 17 -7.02 -15.94 -26.05
CA THR A 17 -7.94 -17.06 -26.12
C THR A 17 -7.10 -18.29 -26.45
N GLU A 18 -6.84 -19.16 -25.48
CA GLU A 18 -6.41 -20.51 -25.81
C GLU A 18 -7.52 -21.12 -26.70
N PRO A 19 -7.17 -21.74 -27.84
CA PRO A 19 -8.16 -22.45 -28.63
C PRO A 19 -8.84 -23.48 -27.73
N GLU A 20 -10.17 -23.51 -27.73
CA GLU A 20 -10.93 -24.57 -27.09
C GLU A 20 -10.34 -25.90 -27.57
N SER A 21 -9.76 -26.69 -26.66
CA SER A 21 -9.39 -28.05 -26.98
C SER A 21 -10.68 -28.78 -27.34
N GLU A 22 -10.85 -29.16 -28.60
CA GLU A 22 -12.00 -29.92 -29.10
C GLU A 22 -12.17 -31.31 -28.43
N ASP A 23 -11.24 -31.69 -27.54
CA ASP A 23 -11.18 -33.01 -26.89
C ASP A 23 -11.64 -33.02 -25.42
N ALA A 24 -12.36 -32.01 -24.93
CA ALA A 24 -12.99 -32.10 -23.62
C ALA A 24 -14.22 -33.03 -23.69
N GLU A 25 -14.00 -34.34 -23.58
CA GLU A 25 -15.07 -35.31 -23.36
C GLU A 25 -15.94 -34.85 -22.18
N PRO A 26 -17.28 -34.80 -22.35
CA PRO A 26 -18.15 -34.42 -21.26
C PRO A 26 -18.03 -35.47 -20.15
N VAL A 27 -17.56 -35.06 -18.98
CA VAL A 27 -17.65 -35.86 -17.77
C VAL A 27 -19.14 -36.07 -17.50
N ALA A 28 -19.63 -37.27 -17.79
CA ALA A 28 -20.98 -37.68 -17.47
C ALA A 28 -21.17 -37.63 -15.95
N VAL A 29 -21.94 -36.66 -15.48
CA VAL A 29 -22.49 -36.68 -14.13
C VAL A 29 -23.74 -37.55 -14.23
N GLU A 30 -23.66 -38.78 -13.68
CA GLU A 30 -24.85 -39.63 -13.58
C GLU A 30 -25.89 -38.97 -12.67
N PRO A 31 -27.18 -38.96 -13.05
CA PRO A 31 -28.21 -38.36 -12.22
C PRO A 31 -28.57 -39.31 -11.07
N ASP A 32 -28.35 -38.85 -9.84
CA ASP A 32 -28.96 -39.46 -8.67
C ASP A 32 -30.48 -39.27 -8.74
N SER A 33 -31.21 -40.34 -8.46
CA SER A 33 -32.65 -40.44 -8.68
C SER A 33 -33.42 -39.62 -7.63
N ALA A 34 -34.31 -38.75 -8.11
CA ALA A 34 -35.14 -37.88 -7.28
C ALA A 34 -36.36 -38.60 -6.70
N GLU A 35 -36.77 -38.23 -5.48
CA GLU A 35 -38.18 -38.19 -5.09
C GLU A 35 -38.52 -36.90 -4.31
N GLY A 36 -39.46 -36.13 -4.87
CA GLY A 36 -40.53 -35.46 -4.10
C GLY A 36 -40.38 -33.99 -3.69
N SER A 37 -40.82 -33.04 -4.54
CA SER A 37 -41.83 -31.97 -4.25
C SER A 37 -41.75 -30.77 -5.23
N GLU A 38 -42.90 -30.12 -5.42
CA GLU A 38 -43.38 -29.22 -6.50
C GLU A 38 -42.65 -27.86 -6.73
N PRO A 39 -42.94 -27.12 -7.83
CA PRO A 39 -41.96 -26.30 -8.55
C PRO A 39 -41.93 -24.82 -8.13
N GLU A 40 -40.74 -24.31 -7.79
CA GLU A 40 -40.46 -22.87 -7.75
C GLU A 40 -40.00 -22.34 -9.12
N PRO A 41 -40.29 -21.07 -9.48
CA PRO A 41 -39.99 -20.53 -10.80
C PRO A 41 -38.46 -20.40 -10.98
N LYS A 42 -37.89 -21.32 -11.75
CA LYS A 42 -36.48 -21.26 -12.15
C LYS A 42 -36.28 -20.13 -13.16
N THR A 43 -36.00 -18.93 -12.64
CA THR A 43 -35.33 -17.88 -13.39
C THR A 43 -33.98 -18.46 -13.82
N LYS A 44 -33.83 -18.81 -15.10
CA LYS A 44 -32.55 -19.27 -15.65
C LYS A 44 -31.60 -18.07 -15.64
N LEU A 45 -30.80 -17.95 -14.59
CA LEU A 45 -29.61 -17.13 -14.64
C LEU A 45 -28.70 -17.81 -15.66
N ALA A 46 -28.58 -17.21 -16.84
CA ALA A 46 -27.66 -17.68 -17.86
C ALA A 46 -26.25 -17.64 -17.26
N THR A 47 -25.72 -18.79 -16.91
CA THR A 47 -24.29 -18.96 -16.64
C THR A 47 -23.59 -18.79 -17.98
N GLU A 48 -23.03 -17.61 -18.20
CA GLU A 48 -22.06 -17.41 -19.29
C GLU A 48 -20.91 -18.41 -19.12
N PRO A 49 -20.36 -18.95 -20.21
CA PRO A 49 -19.27 -19.92 -20.14
C PRO A 49 -18.06 -19.27 -19.48
N THR A 50 -17.69 -19.79 -18.30
CA THR A 50 -16.45 -19.40 -17.62
C THR A 50 -15.27 -19.94 -18.40
N THR A 51 -14.72 -19.13 -19.30
CA THR A 51 -13.42 -19.40 -19.91
C THR A 51 -12.38 -19.42 -18.78
N LYS A 52 -11.66 -20.55 -18.65
CA LYS A 52 -10.57 -20.67 -17.67
C LYS A 52 -9.48 -19.69 -18.07
N ARG A 53 -9.39 -18.56 -17.35
CA ARG A 53 -8.29 -17.62 -17.52
C ARG A 53 -7.01 -18.18 -16.92
N ALA A 54 -5.95 -18.23 -17.71
CA ALA A 54 -4.62 -18.55 -17.23
C ALA A 54 -4.19 -17.48 -16.20
N TYR A 55 -3.98 -17.91 -14.96
CA TYR A 55 -3.36 -17.09 -13.92
C TYR A 55 -1.87 -16.96 -14.26
N SER A 56 -1.44 -15.74 -14.60
CA SER A 56 -0.02 -15.43 -14.73
C SER A 56 0.50 -15.01 -13.37
N PRO A 57 1.53 -15.65 -12.80
CA PRO A 57 2.12 -15.24 -11.52
C PRO A 57 2.79 -13.84 -11.58
N ARG A 58 2.84 -13.21 -12.75
CA ARG A 58 3.42 -11.86 -12.93
C ARG A 58 2.41 -10.73 -12.90
N HIS A 59 1.11 -11.00 -13.00
CA HIS A 59 0.07 -9.99 -12.89
C HIS A 59 -1.26 -10.59 -12.43
N SER A 60 -2.00 -9.87 -11.59
CA SER A 60 -3.21 -10.40 -10.97
C SER A 60 -4.41 -10.48 -11.93
N GLY A 61 -4.40 -9.69 -13.01
CA GLY A 61 -5.51 -9.63 -13.97
C GLY A 61 -6.79 -8.99 -13.41
N VAL A 62 -6.70 -8.33 -12.25
CA VAL A 62 -7.79 -7.58 -11.61
C VAL A 62 -7.50 -6.09 -11.63
N GLY A 63 -8.53 -5.28 -11.41
CA GLY A 63 -8.38 -3.88 -11.09
C GLY A 63 -8.79 -3.59 -9.66
N PHE A 64 -8.45 -2.39 -9.19
CA PHE A 64 -8.93 -1.83 -7.93
C PHE A 64 -9.58 -0.48 -8.22
N MET A 65 -10.84 -0.32 -7.86
CA MET A 65 -11.58 0.92 -7.97
C MET A 65 -11.57 1.62 -6.62
N ASP A 66 -10.98 2.83 -6.57
CA ASP A 66 -10.83 3.61 -5.34
C ASP A 66 -12.18 3.83 -4.66
N GLY A 67 -12.29 3.39 -3.40
CA GLY A 67 -13.50 3.44 -2.59
C GLY A 67 -14.55 2.36 -2.83
N TYR A 68 -14.31 1.44 -3.77
CA TYR A 68 -15.21 0.31 -4.05
C TYR A 68 -14.52 -1.05 -3.90
N GLY A 69 -13.20 -1.12 -4.10
CA GLY A 69 -12.42 -2.34 -3.95
C GLY A 69 -12.06 -3.02 -5.27
N VAL A 70 -11.82 -4.33 -5.21
CA VAL A 70 -11.35 -5.11 -6.35
C VAL A 70 -12.46 -5.30 -7.38
N ILE A 71 -12.12 -5.15 -8.66
CA ILE A 71 -13.01 -5.34 -9.81
C ILE A 71 -12.36 -6.29 -10.83
N SER A 72 -13.18 -6.94 -11.66
CA SER A 72 -12.67 -7.85 -12.69
C SER A 72 -11.89 -7.11 -13.78
N GLY A 73 -10.90 -7.79 -14.39
CA GLY A 73 -10.18 -7.25 -15.54
C GLY A 73 -11.08 -6.94 -16.74
N ASP A 74 -12.20 -7.65 -16.92
CA ASP A 74 -13.20 -7.32 -17.95
C ASP A 74 -13.81 -5.95 -17.69
N TYR A 75 -14.22 -5.70 -16.46
CA TYR A 75 -14.81 -4.42 -16.09
C TYR A 75 -13.80 -3.28 -16.19
N VAL A 76 -12.53 -3.53 -15.88
CA VAL A 76 -11.43 -2.57 -16.12
C VAL A 76 -11.34 -2.22 -17.61
N ARG A 77 -11.34 -3.22 -18.51
CA ARG A 77 -11.28 -3.00 -19.96
C ARG A 77 -12.50 -2.25 -20.49
N GLU A 78 -13.70 -2.56 -19.99
CA GLU A 78 -14.91 -1.80 -20.31
C GLU A 78 -14.78 -0.33 -19.89
N LEU A 79 -14.31 -0.09 -18.66
CA LEU A 79 -14.08 1.26 -18.14
C LEU A 79 -13.06 2.02 -18.98
N ALA A 80 -11.99 1.35 -19.42
CA ALA A 80 -10.94 1.93 -20.27
C ALA A 80 -11.47 2.36 -21.65
N LYS A 81 -12.51 1.68 -22.18
CA LYS A 81 -13.15 1.99 -23.47
C LYS A 81 -14.18 3.14 -23.38
N ARG A 82 -14.58 3.59 -22.17
CA ARG A 82 -15.60 4.65 -22.00
C ARG A 82 -15.09 6.02 -22.45
N ALA A 83 -15.97 6.80 -23.09
CA ALA A 83 -15.70 8.18 -23.43
C ALA A 83 -15.37 9.01 -22.17
N GLY A 84 -14.17 9.59 -22.12
CA GLY A 84 -13.66 10.34 -20.97
C GLY A 84 -12.71 9.58 -20.04
N ALA A 85 -12.47 8.29 -20.28
CA ALA A 85 -11.41 7.57 -19.59
C ALA A 85 -10.02 8.12 -19.96
N VAL A 86 -9.18 8.37 -18.95
CA VAL A 86 -7.80 8.83 -19.13
C VAL A 86 -6.86 7.82 -18.49
N ILE A 87 -6.11 7.09 -19.31
CA ILE A 87 -5.13 6.11 -18.85
C ILE A 87 -3.80 6.83 -18.60
N ARG A 88 -3.24 6.65 -17.39
CA ARG A 88 -1.97 7.28 -16.99
C ARG A 88 -1.00 6.22 -16.44
N PRO A 89 0.00 5.80 -17.24
CA PRO A 89 1.06 4.94 -16.74
C PRO A 89 1.88 5.65 -15.66
N ILE A 90 2.19 4.95 -14.56
CA ILE A 90 3.00 5.50 -13.45
C ILE A 90 4.48 5.56 -13.83
N ASN A 91 5.02 4.45 -14.38
CA ASN A 91 6.41 4.32 -14.79
C ASN A 91 6.54 3.71 -16.20
N PRO A 92 6.13 4.43 -17.26
CA PRO A 92 6.11 3.86 -18.62
C PRO A 92 7.48 3.46 -19.16
N ASN A 93 8.57 4.02 -18.63
CA ASN A 93 9.93 3.82 -19.15
C ASN A 93 10.78 2.88 -18.26
N GLY A 94 10.23 2.37 -17.15
CA GLY A 94 10.94 1.52 -16.20
C GLY A 94 12.15 2.16 -15.51
N LYS A 95 12.39 3.46 -15.69
CA LYS A 95 13.53 4.17 -15.07
C LYS A 95 13.18 4.61 -13.65
N PRO A 96 14.18 4.74 -12.75
CA PRO A 96 13.93 5.28 -11.43
C PRO A 96 13.27 6.66 -11.48
N LEU A 97 12.18 6.82 -10.73
CA LEU A 97 11.41 8.06 -10.64
C LEU A 97 11.96 8.98 -9.56
N ARG A 98 11.68 10.28 -9.66
CA ARG A 98 12.07 11.22 -8.60
C ARG A 98 11.08 11.14 -7.44
N PRO A 99 11.53 11.06 -6.17
CA PRO A 99 10.62 10.92 -5.04
C PRO A 99 9.94 12.24 -4.63
N HIS A 100 10.58 13.37 -4.87
CA HIS A 100 10.13 14.70 -4.43
C HIS A 100 10.30 15.75 -5.53
N LEU A 101 9.76 16.95 -5.31
CA LEU A 101 9.99 18.09 -6.19
C LEU A 101 11.47 18.53 -6.15
N PRO A 102 12.08 18.94 -7.28
CA PRO A 102 13.49 19.34 -7.28
C PRO A 102 13.83 20.52 -6.37
N SER A 103 12.89 21.46 -6.20
CA SER A 103 13.05 22.65 -5.37
C SER A 103 12.60 22.46 -3.92
N ASP A 104 11.91 21.36 -3.62
CA ASP A 104 11.31 21.11 -2.31
C ASP A 104 11.36 19.60 -2.00
N PRO A 105 12.40 19.15 -1.29
CA PRO A 105 12.57 17.74 -0.93
C PRO A 105 11.54 17.21 0.07
N TYR A 106 10.77 18.09 0.72
CA TYR A 106 9.65 17.71 1.57
C TYR A 106 8.43 17.32 0.74
N ARG A 107 8.18 18.00 -0.39
CA ARG A 107 6.98 17.75 -1.22
C ARG A 107 7.16 16.52 -2.13
N PRO A 108 6.33 15.47 -1.99
CA PRO A 108 6.37 14.32 -2.90
C PRO A 108 6.14 14.75 -4.36
N SER A 109 6.82 14.06 -5.28
CA SER A 109 6.54 14.22 -6.71
C SER A 109 5.15 13.66 -7.06
N THR A 110 4.60 14.02 -8.22
CA THR A 110 3.33 13.43 -8.69
C THR A 110 3.40 11.90 -8.77
N ALA A 111 4.55 11.37 -9.22
CA ALA A 111 4.77 9.93 -9.31
C ALA A 111 4.82 9.26 -7.93
N MET A 112 5.55 9.84 -6.97
CA MET A 112 5.58 9.33 -5.59
C MET A 112 4.19 9.40 -4.95
N ASN A 113 3.47 10.50 -5.18
CA ASN A 113 2.13 10.69 -4.65
C ASN A 113 1.17 9.58 -5.14
N LEU A 114 1.17 9.35 -6.46
CA LEU A 114 0.35 8.32 -7.08
C LEU A 114 0.75 6.91 -6.61
N PHE A 115 2.05 6.62 -6.57
CA PHE A 115 2.57 5.34 -6.08
C PHE A 115 2.10 5.02 -4.66
N ILE A 116 2.21 5.97 -3.73
CA ILE A 116 1.83 5.74 -2.33
C ILE A 116 0.33 5.51 -2.20
N ARG A 117 -0.51 6.26 -2.92
CA ARG A 117 -1.97 6.05 -2.89
C ARG A 117 -2.36 4.68 -3.43
N ILE A 118 -1.66 4.21 -4.47
CA ILE A 118 -1.89 2.91 -5.08
C ILE A 118 -1.42 1.79 -4.16
N ARG A 119 -0.23 1.90 -3.59
CA ARG A 119 0.29 0.95 -2.61
C ARG A 119 -0.62 0.86 -1.39
N ASP A 120 -1.12 1.98 -0.90
CA ASP A 120 -1.90 1.98 0.35
C ASP A 120 -3.37 1.59 0.12
N GLY A 121 -3.98 2.00 -1.00
CA GLY A 121 -5.38 1.74 -1.37
C GLY A 121 -6.41 2.48 -0.51
N TYR A 122 -6.17 2.54 0.81
CA TYR A 122 -6.97 3.20 1.82
C TYR A 122 -6.10 3.97 2.82
N CYS A 123 -6.73 4.67 3.75
CA CYS A 123 -6.09 5.19 4.95
C CYS A 123 -5.44 4.04 5.73
N THR A 124 -4.16 4.18 6.04
CA THR A 124 -3.39 3.05 6.54
C THR A 124 -3.54 2.78 8.04
N VAL A 125 -4.23 3.68 8.77
CA VAL A 125 -4.60 3.43 10.16
C VAL A 125 -5.52 2.19 10.24
N PRO A 126 -5.25 1.24 11.16
CA PRO A 126 -5.95 -0.04 11.21
C PRO A 126 -7.47 0.13 11.28
N GLY A 127 -8.19 -0.57 10.41
CA GLY A 127 -9.65 -0.58 10.35
C GLY A 127 -10.29 0.62 9.66
N CYS A 128 -9.52 1.58 9.15
CA CYS A 128 -10.05 2.70 8.36
C CYS A 128 -10.18 2.35 6.87
N ASP A 129 -11.38 2.50 6.32
CA ASP A 129 -11.75 2.22 4.92
C ASP A 129 -11.79 3.48 4.04
N LYS A 130 -11.35 4.63 4.56
CA LYS A 130 -11.32 5.89 3.80
C LYS A 130 -10.41 5.72 2.57
N PRO A 131 -10.89 5.99 1.34
CA PRO A 131 -10.11 5.78 0.12
C PRO A 131 -8.80 6.56 0.11
N ALA A 132 -7.72 5.94 -0.36
CA ALA A 132 -6.41 6.56 -0.33
C ALA A 132 -6.42 7.86 -1.13
N PHE A 133 -7.12 7.96 -2.27
CA PHE A 133 -7.16 9.18 -3.09
C PHE A 133 -7.91 10.35 -2.44
N ALA A 134 -8.70 10.11 -1.40
CA ALA A 134 -9.32 11.14 -0.57
C ALA A 134 -8.47 11.51 0.66
N GLY A 135 -7.35 10.81 0.88
CA GLY A 135 -6.43 11.02 2.00
C GLY A 135 -5.33 12.05 1.72
N ASP A 136 -4.62 12.39 2.79
CA ASP A 136 -3.35 13.12 2.76
C ASP A 136 -2.19 12.12 2.74
N LEU A 137 -1.10 12.50 2.05
CA LEU A 137 0.17 11.82 2.23
C LEU A 137 0.89 12.44 3.41
N ASP A 138 1.44 11.60 4.25
CA ASP A 138 2.04 12.00 5.51
C ASP A 138 3.36 11.24 5.73
N HIS A 139 4.37 11.96 6.21
CA HIS A 139 5.67 11.36 6.54
C HIS A 139 5.53 10.56 7.82
N VAL A 140 5.75 9.24 7.75
CA VAL A 140 5.66 8.35 8.91
C VAL A 140 6.59 8.82 10.01
N HIS A 141 7.85 9.09 9.66
CA HIS A 141 8.80 9.82 10.52
C HIS A 141 8.73 11.29 10.17
N GLU A 142 8.62 12.17 11.16
CA GLU A 142 8.49 13.60 10.87
C GLU A 142 9.69 14.12 10.08
N TYR A 143 9.41 14.84 9.00
CA TYR A 143 10.42 15.54 8.22
C TYR A 143 11.05 16.66 9.07
N ASP A 144 12.35 16.87 8.91
CA ASP A 144 13.08 17.94 9.58
C ASP A 144 13.45 19.01 8.55
N HIS A 145 12.80 20.17 8.61
CA HIS A 145 13.00 21.24 7.65
C HIS A 145 14.36 21.94 7.80
N ASP A 146 14.95 21.91 8.99
CA ASP A 146 16.23 22.54 9.28
C ASP A 146 17.40 21.62 8.92
N ASN A 147 17.23 20.32 9.17
CA ASN A 147 18.19 19.30 8.80
C ASN A 147 17.49 18.07 8.19
N PRO A 148 17.15 18.12 6.89
CA PRO A 148 16.45 17.05 6.20
C PRO A 148 17.01 15.66 6.48
N ALA A 149 18.34 15.50 6.43
CA ALA A 149 19.01 14.21 6.63
C ALA A 149 18.81 13.60 8.03
N ALA A 150 18.39 14.39 9.03
CA ALA A 150 18.11 13.93 10.39
C ALA A 150 16.62 13.63 10.65
N GLY A 151 15.74 13.88 9.68
CA GLY A 151 14.31 13.60 9.74
C GLY A 151 13.88 12.43 8.85
N GLY A 152 12.59 12.14 8.84
CA GLY A 152 12.01 11.20 7.89
C GLY A 152 12.15 11.72 6.46
N GLN A 153 12.63 10.87 5.55
CA GLN A 153 12.80 11.24 4.14
C GLN A 153 11.51 11.05 3.36
N THR A 154 11.33 11.85 2.31
CA THR A 154 10.30 11.65 1.29
C THR A 154 10.69 10.45 0.42
N THR A 155 10.34 9.23 0.86
CA THR A 155 10.63 7.97 0.16
C THR A 155 9.40 7.09 0.12
N ALA A 156 9.45 6.02 -0.69
CA ALA A 156 8.40 5.02 -0.73
C ALA A 156 8.12 4.46 0.68
N ALA A 157 9.17 4.06 1.41
CA ALA A 157 9.03 3.55 2.78
C ALA A 157 8.76 4.63 3.85
N GLY A 158 9.01 5.91 3.56
CA GLY A 158 8.88 7.02 4.52
C GLY A 158 7.51 7.71 4.50
N LEU A 159 6.68 7.44 3.51
CA LEU A 159 5.34 8.02 3.35
C LEU A 159 4.25 6.97 3.57
N ALA A 160 3.10 7.43 4.06
CA ALA A 160 1.87 6.66 4.15
C ALA A 160 0.65 7.58 3.93
N THR A 161 -0.45 6.99 3.46
CA THR A 161 -1.71 7.70 3.25
C THR A 161 -2.56 7.66 4.51
N LYS A 162 -3.08 8.81 4.93
CA LYS A 162 -4.00 8.92 6.07
C LYS A 162 -5.18 9.80 5.70
N CYS A 163 -6.39 9.44 6.10
CA CYS A 163 -7.52 10.35 5.96
C CYS A 163 -7.30 11.59 6.85
N ARG A 164 -7.95 12.72 6.52
CA ARG A 164 -7.75 13.99 7.23
C ARG A 164 -7.89 13.87 8.76
N MET A 165 -8.88 13.11 9.23
CA MET A 165 -9.09 12.85 10.66
C MET A 165 -7.89 12.14 11.29
N HIS A 166 -7.43 11.03 10.70
CA HIS A 166 -6.31 10.25 11.23
C HIS A 166 -4.97 10.96 11.09
N HIS A 167 -4.81 11.78 10.06
CA HIS A 167 -3.64 12.64 9.91
C HIS A 167 -3.56 13.63 11.08
N GLN A 168 -4.67 14.30 11.43
CA GLN A 168 -4.73 15.20 12.59
C GLN A 168 -4.48 14.46 13.91
N MET A 169 -5.09 13.29 14.11
CA MET A 169 -4.86 12.46 15.31
C MET A 169 -3.38 12.11 15.50
N LYS A 170 -2.66 11.79 14.42
CA LYS A 170 -1.20 11.59 14.48
C LYS A 170 -0.48 12.89 14.85
N THR A 171 -0.83 14.01 14.21
CA THR A 171 -0.24 15.32 14.51
C THR A 171 -0.36 15.61 16.01
N ASP A 172 -1.54 15.38 16.58
CA ASP A 172 -1.85 15.59 18.00
C ASP A 172 -1.21 14.54 18.93
N GLY A 173 -0.64 13.46 18.38
CA GLY A 173 0.05 12.41 19.15
C GLY A 173 -0.89 11.42 19.82
N VAL A 174 -2.09 11.22 19.27
CA VAL A 174 -3.05 10.20 19.72
C VAL A 174 -2.48 8.79 19.54
N PHE A 175 -1.65 8.59 18.53
CA PHE A 175 -0.87 7.39 18.30
C PHE A 175 0.50 7.74 17.72
N LEU A 176 1.41 6.78 17.76
CA LEU A 176 2.68 6.82 17.05
C LEU A 176 2.66 5.75 15.96
N ASP A 177 2.92 6.11 14.71
CA ASP A 177 3.05 5.16 13.60
C ASP A 177 4.51 4.91 13.25
N ASP A 178 4.82 3.72 12.76
CA ASP A 178 6.10 3.40 12.15
C ASP A 178 5.89 2.52 10.92
N GLN A 179 6.85 2.58 10.00
CA GLN A 179 6.81 1.84 8.75
C GLN A 179 8.23 1.36 8.42
N TYR A 180 8.34 0.09 8.07
CA TYR A 180 9.59 -0.56 7.72
C TYR A 180 9.37 -1.50 6.53
N ILE A 181 10.45 -1.87 5.87
CA ILE A 181 10.43 -2.87 4.81
C ILE A 181 10.75 -4.22 5.45
N ASP A 182 9.90 -5.22 5.24
CA ASP A 182 10.14 -6.58 5.71
C ASP A 182 11.13 -7.35 4.81
N GLU A 183 11.43 -8.59 5.18
CA GLU A 183 12.33 -9.48 4.45
C GLU A 183 11.89 -9.77 3.00
N ASN A 184 10.60 -9.62 2.70
CA ASN A 184 10.03 -9.82 1.37
C ASN A 184 10.01 -8.52 0.55
N GLY A 185 10.58 -7.43 1.07
CA GLY A 185 10.57 -6.13 0.41
C GLY A 185 9.26 -5.37 0.54
N LYS A 186 8.32 -5.82 1.39
CA LYS A 186 7.00 -5.21 1.55
C LYS A 186 7.02 -4.15 2.66
N ALA A 187 6.34 -3.03 2.40
CA ALA A 187 6.16 -1.99 3.41
C ALA A 187 5.16 -2.46 4.46
N ARG A 188 5.63 -2.64 5.69
CA ARG A 188 4.82 -2.98 6.86
C ARG A 188 4.65 -1.78 7.75
N GLN A 189 3.44 -1.63 8.27
CA GLN A 189 3.11 -0.58 9.21
C GLN A 189 2.83 -1.14 10.58
N VAL A 190 3.13 -0.34 11.59
CA VAL A 190 2.84 -0.64 12.97
C VAL A 190 2.43 0.64 13.68
N PHE A 191 1.46 0.52 14.56
CA PHE A 191 0.87 1.62 15.31
C PHE A 191 1.00 1.34 16.79
N TYR A 192 1.41 2.35 17.54
CA TYR A 192 1.53 2.31 18.99
C TYR A 192 0.51 3.25 19.59
N THR A 193 -0.41 2.70 20.36
CA THR A 193 -1.40 3.48 21.11
C THR A 193 -0.77 4.07 22.36
N GLN A 194 -1.40 5.09 22.93
CA GLN A 194 -0.95 5.70 24.20
C GLN A 194 -0.93 4.73 25.38
N ASN A 195 -1.73 3.67 25.32
CA ASN A 195 -1.81 2.64 26.36
C ASN A 195 -0.72 1.56 26.20
N GLY A 196 0.19 1.71 25.24
CA GLY A 196 1.28 0.76 24.97
C GLY A 196 0.88 -0.44 24.11
N THR A 197 -0.36 -0.49 23.60
CA THR A 197 -0.76 -1.55 22.65
C THR A 197 -0.11 -1.31 21.29
N THR A 198 0.53 -2.35 20.77
CA THR A 198 1.05 -2.43 19.40
C THR A 198 -0.01 -3.04 18.49
N ILE A 199 -0.33 -2.36 17.40
CA ILE A 199 -1.28 -2.82 16.38
C ILE A 199 -0.53 -2.87 15.06
N HIS A 200 -0.43 -4.05 14.47
CA HIS A 200 0.10 -4.19 13.11
C HIS A 200 -0.92 -3.63 12.13
N GLY A 201 -0.42 -2.90 11.12
CA GLY A 201 -1.23 -2.41 10.02
C GLY A 201 -1.83 -3.54 9.20
N TYR A 202 -2.46 -3.20 8.08
CA TYR A 202 -3.05 -4.20 7.20
C TYR A 202 -2.02 -5.26 6.77
N ALA A 203 -2.46 -6.52 6.80
CA ALA A 203 -1.67 -7.65 6.31
C ALA A 203 -1.44 -7.54 4.79
N GLU A 204 -2.40 -6.93 4.09
CA GLU A 204 -2.38 -6.71 2.65
C GLU A 204 -2.25 -5.23 2.32
N SER A 205 -1.53 -4.93 1.25
CA SER A 205 -1.44 -3.64 0.59
C SER A 205 -1.64 -3.82 -0.93
N GLY A 206 -1.65 -2.71 -1.66
CA GLY A 206 -1.79 -2.73 -3.11
C GLY A 206 -0.71 -3.53 -3.84
N ASP A 207 0.43 -3.82 -3.21
CA ASP A 207 1.47 -4.68 -3.78
C ASP A 207 1.08 -6.16 -3.85
N ASP A 208 0.12 -6.64 -3.04
CA ASP A 208 -0.42 -8.00 -3.15
C ASP A 208 -1.39 -8.12 -4.31
N LEU A 209 -2.11 -7.02 -4.61
CA LEU A 209 -2.98 -6.94 -5.78
C LEU A 209 -2.21 -6.64 -7.07
N PHE A 210 -1.11 -5.89 -6.97
CA PHE A 210 -0.34 -5.42 -8.12
C PHE A 210 1.17 -5.65 -7.88
N PRO A 211 1.66 -6.89 -8.08
CA PRO A 211 3.06 -7.22 -7.83
C PRO A 211 4.07 -6.35 -8.59
N THR A 212 3.70 -5.85 -9.78
CA THR A 212 4.56 -4.94 -10.57
C THR A 212 4.83 -3.59 -9.89
N LEU A 213 4.13 -3.24 -8.81
CA LEU A 213 4.50 -2.08 -7.99
C LEU A 213 5.90 -2.20 -7.41
N ARG A 214 6.39 -3.43 -7.18
CA ARG A 214 7.75 -3.68 -6.67
C ARG A 214 8.84 -3.29 -7.68
N ASP A 215 8.48 -3.22 -8.97
CA ASP A 215 9.40 -2.81 -10.04
C ASP A 215 9.55 -1.28 -10.12
N ILE A 216 8.64 -0.53 -9.47
CA ILE A 216 8.69 0.94 -9.47
C ILE A 216 9.72 1.39 -8.44
N THR A 217 10.88 1.80 -8.95
CA THR A 217 11.97 2.34 -8.14
C THR A 217 11.98 3.85 -8.13
N PHE A 218 12.47 4.43 -7.04
CA PHE A 218 12.71 5.86 -6.90
C PHE A 218 14.20 6.10 -6.66
N THR A 219 14.71 7.22 -7.17
CA THR A 219 16.07 7.64 -6.86
C THR A 219 16.20 7.95 -5.36
N ASP A 220 17.36 7.66 -4.78
CA ASP A 220 17.63 8.01 -3.38
C ASP A 220 17.45 9.51 -3.13
N PRO A 221 16.93 9.89 -1.94
CA PRO A 221 16.87 11.29 -1.55
C PRO A 221 18.27 11.88 -1.61
N GLN A 222 18.43 12.93 -2.40
CA GLN A 222 19.71 13.60 -2.50
C GLN A 222 19.93 14.44 -1.23
N PRO A 223 21.11 14.38 -0.60
CA PRO A 223 21.41 15.28 0.50
C PRO A 223 21.30 16.73 0.01
N PRO A 224 20.87 17.68 0.87
CA PRO A 224 20.77 19.08 0.48
C PRO A 224 22.14 19.57 -0.03
N LYS A 225 22.14 20.29 -1.16
CA LYS A 225 23.37 20.79 -1.81
C LYS A 225 24.14 21.80 -0.95
N HIS A 226 23.50 22.35 0.08
CA HIS A 226 24.12 23.28 1.02
C HIS A 226 23.92 22.77 2.45
N PRO A 227 24.96 22.76 3.29
CA PRO A 227 24.79 22.53 4.72
C PRO A 227 23.87 23.63 5.29
N PRO A 228 23.05 23.30 6.31
CA PRO A 228 22.20 24.30 6.93
C PRO A 228 23.05 25.48 7.43
N PRO A 229 22.57 26.73 7.29
CA PRO A 229 23.31 27.89 7.78
C PRO A 229 23.58 27.73 9.29
N GLN A 230 24.85 27.85 9.67
CA GLN A 230 25.26 27.87 11.08
C GLN A 230 24.61 29.09 11.76
N PRO A 231 23.89 28.92 12.89
CA PRO A 231 23.29 30.06 13.57
C PRO A 231 24.38 31.00 14.11
N ASN A 232 24.53 32.18 13.52
CA ASN A 232 25.51 33.20 13.92
C ASN A 232 25.01 34.15 15.02
N THR A 233 23.97 33.79 15.78
CA THR A 233 23.40 34.66 16.82
C THR A 233 23.32 33.94 18.16
N PRO A 234 23.69 34.60 19.28
CA PRO A 234 23.38 34.08 20.60
C PRO A 234 21.86 34.18 20.80
N SER A 235 21.20 33.02 20.76
CA SER A 235 19.75 32.85 20.90
C SER A 235 19.40 32.23 22.27
N PRO A 236 18.16 32.43 22.76
CA PRO A 236 17.82 32.47 24.18
C PRO A 236 17.88 31.12 24.91
N THR A 237 17.78 31.17 26.24
CA THR A 237 18.03 30.12 27.26
C THR A 237 17.27 28.78 27.14
N ARG A 238 16.48 28.54 26.08
CA ARG A 238 15.84 27.25 25.80
C ARG A 238 16.56 26.54 24.66
N ARG A 239 17.20 25.41 24.96
CA ARG A 239 18.08 24.65 24.03
C ARG A 239 17.39 24.20 22.72
N ARG A 240 16.05 24.08 22.67
CA ARG A 240 15.27 23.68 21.48
C ARG A 240 13.82 24.21 21.48
N PRO A 241 13.22 24.45 20.30
CA PRO A 241 11.78 24.72 20.19
C PRO A 241 10.95 23.45 20.48
N ARG A 242 9.74 23.64 21.02
CA ARG A 242 8.84 22.55 21.47
C ARG A 242 8.55 21.51 20.38
N LEU A 243 8.41 21.95 19.12
CA LEU A 243 8.16 21.05 17.99
C LEU A 243 9.35 20.10 17.76
N ALA A 244 10.57 20.64 17.74
CA ALA A 244 11.79 19.85 17.58
C ALA A 244 11.98 18.85 18.73
N ASP A 245 11.68 19.24 19.98
CA ASP A 245 11.70 18.33 21.12
C ASP A 245 10.66 17.21 20.97
N THR A 246 9.46 17.53 20.48
CA THR A 246 8.39 16.55 20.23
C THR A 246 8.81 15.54 19.15
N HIS A 247 9.34 16.01 18.02
CA HIS A 247 9.81 15.15 16.93
C HIS A 247 10.99 14.28 17.40
N ALA A 248 11.94 14.85 18.14
CA ALA A 248 13.07 14.10 18.68
C ALA A 248 12.61 12.99 19.64
N ARG A 249 11.65 13.28 20.54
CA ARG A 249 11.06 12.28 21.44
C ARG A 249 10.39 11.16 20.66
N ARG A 250 9.54 11.48 19.66
CA ARG A 250 8.84 10.49 18.83
C ARG A 250 9.80 9.62 18.03
N ARG A 251 10.88 10.19 17.47
CA ARG A 251 11.94 9.42 16.80
C ARG A 251 12.62 8.42 17.74
N GLN A 252 13.02 8.86 18.92
CA GLN A 252 13.61 7.97 19.94
C GLN A 252 12.63 6.87 20.37
N GLU A 253 11.34 7.19 20.45
CA GLU A 253 10.30 6.23 20.79
C GLU A 253 10.13 5.15 19.70
N ARG A 254 10.09 5.55 18.42
CA ARG A 254 10.12 4.60 17.29
C ARG A 254 11.36 3.71 17.33
N GLU A 255 12.54 4.27 17.56
CA GLU A 255 13.78 3.49 17.67
C GLU A 255 13.74 2.46 18.82
N ARG A 256 13.17 2.84 19.97
CA ARG A 256 12.96 1.91 21.09
C ARG A 256 11.99 0.79 20.70
N ASN A 257 10.88 1.13 20.07
CA ASN A 257 9.87 0.16 19.66
C ASN A 257 10.40 -0.81 18.59
N ARG A 258 11.20 -0.32 17.63
CA ARG A 258 11.89 -1.18 16.65
C ARG A 258 12.82 -2.19 17.31
N LYS A 259 13.56 -1.77 18.34
CA LYS A 259 14.42 -2.68 19.10
C LYS A 259 13.61 -3.74 19.86
N ALA A 260 12.48 -3.35 20.44
CA ALA A 260 11.57 -4.27 21.12
C ALA A 260 10.98 -5.31 20.15
N LEU A 261 10.43 -4.85 19.02
CA LEU A 261 9.90 -5.72 17.96
C LEU A 261 10.98 -6.67 17.39
N GLY A 262 12.19 -6.18 17.17
CA GLY A 262 13.31 -7.02 16.71
C GLY A 262 13.66 -8.13 17.71
N GLY A 263 13.54 -7.84 19.02
CA GLY A 263 13.66 -8.84 20.07
C GLY A 263 12.54 -9.88 20.04
N GLU A 264 11.29 -9.44 19.90
CA GLU A 264 10.12 -10.33 19.80
C GLU A 264 10.20 -11.26 18.58
N HIS A 265 10.60 -10.73 17.40
CA HIS A 265 10.82 -11.53 16.21
C HIS A 265 11.95 -12.57 16.39
N ALA A 266 13.03 -12.19 17.07
CA ALA A 266 14.13 -13.12 17.38
C ALA A 266 13.69 -14.22 18.35
N ASP A 267 12.86 -13.90 19.34
CA ASP A 267 12.32 -14.87 20.31
C ASP A 267 11.31 -15.82 19.65
N GLN A 268 10.42 -15.31 18.77
CA GLN A 268 9.51 -16.15 17.99
C GLN A 268 10.26 -17.08 17.03
N ALA A 269 11.32 -16.59 16.37
CA ALA A 269 12.15 -17.42 15.51
C ALA A 269 12.87 -18.54 16.29
N ARG A 270 13.32 -18.26 17.52
CA ARG A 270 13.86 -19.29 18.43
C ARG A 270 12.81 -20.35 18.78
N LEU A 271 11.62 -19.93 19.20
CA LEU A 271 10.54 -20.86 19.56
C LEU A 271 10.08 -21.70 18.36
N GLY A 272 10.05 -21.14 17.15
CA GLY A 272 9.76 -21.88 15.92
C GLY A 272 10.85 -22.88 15.52
N ALA A 273 12.11 -22.60 15.86
CA ALA A 273 13.24 -23.50 15.59
C ALA A 273 13.32 -24.68 16.58
N GLU A 274 12.78 -24.54 17.79
CA GLU A 274 12.76 -25.60 18.81
C GLU A 274 11.67 -26.67 18.57
N GLY A 275 10.85 -26.51 17.52
CA GLY A 275 9.75 -27.42 17.19
C GLY A 275 8.59 -27.31 18.19
N PRO A 276 7.38 -27.78 17.83
CA PRO A 276 6.28 -27.81 18.79
C PRO A 276 6.63 -28.72 19.98
N PRO A 277 6.23 -28.37 21.21
CA PRO A 277 6.51 -29.20 22.38
C PRO A 277 5.95 -30.61 22.17
N PRO A 278 6.64 -31.66 22.66
CA PRO A 278 6.12 -33.02 22.61
C PRO A 278 4.82 -33.06 23.42
N PHE A 279 3.73 -33.42 22.75
CA PHE A 279 2.42 -33.67 23.37
C PHE A 279 2.42 -34.99 24.15
#